data_AF-A0A182MTZ4-F1
#
_entry.id   AF-A0A182MTZ4-F1
#
_cell.length_a   1.000
_cell.length_b   1.000
_cell.length_c   1.000
_cell.angle_alpha   90.00
_cell.angle_beta   90.00
_cell.angle_gamma   90.00
#
_symmetry.space_group_name_H-M   'P 1'
#
loop_
_entity.id
_entity.type
_entity.pdbx_description
1 polymer ?
#
loop_
_entity_poly.entity_id
_entity_poly.type
_entity_poly.pdbx_seq_one_letter_code
_entity_poly.pdbx_strand_id
1 'polypeptide(L)'
;MTLWIYLRQKLSPILDLRKDSDFFVLLDWQYIFNGVQLKTKRRWLRALFLLYQLLLPTQCTIWLYRTWAAAYMEHNTTLALSLFCGQFALTSILFRYLLLLLSYDQLQPIRTYINSRHFLDGHTKAHELRQRAFRTNNILILGLMMYGLINFSIYEACDLQWHEIFRMPNYLVQSNRMLAWTLQIIMHPMTLNGLGAFITSFLSIHTMLTALQAEFLLVEFAFVGLLKRTEEQIRQVPMENDEKEGLLWQSLNRELGRCIREHCEVMKHIREVNRVHSFSITVQYYTALLSLAIDFFFISYYGLDFASLSVLMFSVLLVFEWYYCCKLVEDLQATQNKRIGWILYNDDWPVWLQRGKYHQESLRQFRTTLSIVLLASQQSLSFHGSDIVEVSWQTFAIKPDNVSPYFPLTPQPITILTTFDHHRTNLRIVRVGLELHRTGQHERQLGHVQQCLVVVQPEVVIRNSPAAKYCAASPRPVSGTLRSCFPVAVGEDPASFVPKRCPLRTSGLRK
;
A
#
# COMPACT_ATOMS: atom_id res chain seq x y z
N MET A 1 4.03 27.77 22.21
CA MET A 1 2.64 27.35 21.88
C MET A 1 2.01 28.18 20.75
N THR A 2 2.21 29.50 20.67
CA THR A 2 1.59 30.38 19.64
C THR A 2 1.94 30.01 18.19
N LEU A 3 3.21 29.69 17.89
CA LEU A 3 3.65 29.30 16.54
C LEU A 3 3.01 27.99 16.07
N TRP A 4 2.78 27.04 16.99
CA TRP A 4 2.09 25.78 16.68
C TRP A 4 0.61 26.01 16.37
N ILE A 5 -0.07 26.88 17.11
CA ILE A 5 -1.47 27.25 16.84
C ILE A 5 -1.58 27.93 15.47
N TYR A 6 -0.68 28.87 15.17
CA TYR A 6 -0.64 29.54 13.88
C TYR A 6 -0.36 28.56 12.72
N LEU A 7 0.63 27.67 12.88
CA LEU A 7 0.94 26.65 11.88
C LEU A 7 -0.25 25.71 11.66
N ARG A 8 -0.91 25.28 12.74
CA ARG A 8 -2.11 24.44 12.68
C ARG A 8 -3.26 25.16 11.98
N GLN A 9 -3.45 26.45 12.25
CA GLN A 9 -4.49 27.26 11.61
C GLN A 9 -4.21 27.47 10.12
N LYS A 10 -2.93 27.56 9.72
CA LYS A 10 -2.53 27.68 8.31
C LYS A 10 -2.56 26.33 7.56
N LEU A 11 -2.35 25.22 8.26
CA LEU A 11 -2.43 23.86 7.72
C LEU A 11 -3.86 23.29 7.73
N SER A 12 -4.78 23.83 8.52
CA SER A 12 -6.17 23.36 8.56
C SER A 12 -6.86 23.26 7.20
N PRO A 13 -6.72 24.19 6.23
CA PRO A 13 -7.34 24.00 4.91
C PRO A 13 -6.76 22.82 4.12
N ILE A 14 -5.54 22.39 4.46
CA ILE A 14 -4.86 21.24 3.83
C ILE A 14 -5.19 19.95 4.58
N LEU A 15 -5.41 20.01 5.89
CA LEU A 15 -5.62 18.83 6.74
C LEU A 15 -7.10 18.52 6.99
N ASP A 16 -8.00 19.48 6.80
CA ASP A 16 -9.43 19.33 7.04
C ASP A 16 -10.22 19.20 5.74
N LEU A 17 -10.94 18.09 5.62
CA LEU A 17 -11.78 17.72 4.49
C LEU A 17 -13.02 18.62 4.48
N ARG A 18 -13.12 19.48 3.47
CA ARG A 18 -14.33 20.27 3.23
C ARG A 18 -15.28 19.47 2.36
N LYS A 19 -16.58 19.79 2.41
CA LYS A 19 -17.60 19.11 1.60
C LYS A 19 -17.25 19.13 0.10
N ASP A 20 -16.72 20.25 -0.38
CA ASP A 20 -16.40 20.45 -1.80
C ASP A 20 -14.91 20.29 -2.15
N SER A 21 -14.05 19.92 -1.19
CA SER A 21 -12.61 19.76 -1.46
C SER A 21 -12.33 18.40 -2.10
N ASP A 22 -11.53 18.37 -3.16
CA ASP A 22 -11.01 17.12 -3.72
C ASP A 22 -10.08 16.43 -2.71
N PHE A 23 -10.27 15.13 -2.50
CA PHE A 23 -9.47 14.30 -1.60
C PHE A 23 -7.99 14.23 -2.02
N PHE A 24 -7.71 14.45 -3.31
CA PHE A 24 -6.40 14.26 -3.93
C PHE A 24 -5.70 15.56 -4.33
N VAL A 25 -6.15 16.73 -3.84
CA VAL A 25 -5.55 18.02 -4.20
C VAL A 25 -4.03 18.02 -3.98
N LEU A 26 -3.58 17.58 -2.80
CA LEU A 26 -2.15 17.58 -2.47
C LEU A 26 -1.34 16.60 -3.34
N LEU A 27 -1.95 15.46 -3.71
CA LEU A 27 -1.37 14.51 -4.65
C LEU A 27 -1.27 15.10 -6.07
N ASP A 28 -2.26 15.88 -6.50
CA ASP A 28 -2.20 16.58 -7.80
C ASP A 28 -1.10 17.63 -7.85
N TRP A 29 -0.88 18.37 -6.76
CA TRP A 29 0.29 19.26 -6.65
C TRP A 29 1.60 18.48 -6.78
N GLN A 30 1.67 17.30 -6.16
CA GLN A 30 2.83 16.42 -6.25
C GLN A 30 3.01 15.87 -7.68
N TYR A 31 1.93 15.54 -8.39
CA TYR A 31 1.99 15.14 -9.80
C TYR A 31 2.50 16.27 -10.70
N ILE A 32 2.10 17.52 -10.43
CA ILE A 32 2.58 18.67 -11.21
C ILE A 32 4.06 18.92 -10.92
N PHE A 33 4.45 18.93 -9.64
CA PHE A 33 5.82 19.22 -9.22
C PHE A 33 6.83 18.19 -9.75
N ASN A 34 6.47 16.91 -9.74
CA ASN A 34 7.33 15.82 -10.22
C ASN A 34 7.07 15.41 -11.67
N GLY A 35 6.38 16.26 -12.43
CA GLY A 35 6.27 16.11 -13.87
C GLY A 35 5.31 15.03 -14.34
N VAL A 36 4.52 14.39 -13.47
CA VAL A 36 3.59 13.31 -13.87
C VAL A 36 2.47 13.84 -14.77
N GLN A 37 1.67 14.80 -14.31
CA GLN A 37 0.58 15.32 -15.14
C GLN A 37 0.30 16.81 -14.89
N LEU A 38 0.10 17.55 -15.98
CA LEU A 38 -0.35 18.94 -15.96
C LEU A 38 -1.62 19.09 -16.80
N LYS A 39 -2.75 19.36 -16.13
CA LYS A 39 -4.03 19.68 -16.79
C LYS A 39 -4.02 21.14 -17.26
N THR A 40 -3.44 21.42 -18.43
CA THR A 40 -3.45 22.76 -19.04
C THR A 40 -3.91 22.74 -20.49
N LYS A 41 -4.69 23.75 -20.90
CA LYS A 41 -5.11 23.95 -22.30
C LYS A 41 -4.05 24.69 -23.13
N ARG A 42 -3.06 25.33 -22.49
CA ARG A 42 -2.05 26.16 -23.17
C ARG A 42 -0.96 25.28 -23.78
N ARG A 43 -0.79 25.31 -25.11
CA ARG A 43 0.18 24.46 -25.84
C ARG A 43 1.63 24.66 -25.39
N TRP A 44 2.06 25.90 -25.13
CA TRP A 44 3.44 26.19 -24.72
C TRP A 44 3.78 25.65 -23.33
N LEU A 45 2.85 25.74 -22.36
CA LEU A 45 3.02 25.12 -21.04
C LEU A 45 3.11 23.61 -21.15
N ARG A 46 2.31 23.00 -22.03
CA ARG A 46 2.37 21.56 -22.29
C ARG A 46 3.71 21.16 -22.91
N ALA A 47 4.25 21.95 -23.84
CA ALA A 47 5.57 21.71 -24.42
C ALA A 47 6.69 21.82 -23.36
N LEU A 48 6.65 22.86 -22.51
CA LEU A 48 7.59 23.01 -21.40
C LEU A 48 7.49 21.83 -20.40
N PHE A 49 6.27 21.39 -20.12
CA PHE A 49 6.02 20.26 -19.24
C PHE A 49 6.53 18.94 -19.84
N LEU A 50 6.36 18.72 -21.15
CA LEU A 50 6.95 17.57 -21.84
C LEU A 50 8.48 17.62 -21.80
N LEU A 51 9.09 18.80 -21.95
CA LEU A 51 10.53 18.96 -21.80
C LEU A 51 10.99 18.63 -20.37
N TYR A 52 10.22 19.04 -19.36
CA TYR A 52 10.46 18.67 -17.97
C TYR A 52 10.33 17.15 -17.73
N GLN A 53 9.34 16.50 -18.34
CA GLN A 53 9.19 15.04 -18.28
C GLN A 53 10.36 14.28 -18.91
N LEU A 54 10.99 14.84 -19.96
CA LEU A 54 12.15 14.24 -20.61
C LEU A 54 13.41 14.28 -19.76
N LEU A 55 13.45 15.05 -18.66
CA LEU A 55 14.61 15.09 -17.76
C LEU A 55 14.92 13.71 -17.16
N LEU A 56 13.90 12.95 -16.74
CA LEU A 56 14.11 11.66 -16.09
C LEU A 56 14.64 10.58 -17.07
N PRO A 57 14.05 10.36 -18.27
CA PRO A 57 14.66 9.51 -19.28
C PRO A 57 16.08 9.94 -19.67
N THR A 58 16.30 11.26 -19.81
CA THR A 58 17.62 11.81 -20.14
C THR A 58 18.63 11.47 -19.04
N GLN A 59 18.25 11.61 -17.77
CA GLN A 59 19.08 11.19 -16.64
C GLN A 59 19.45 9.71 -16.72
N CYS A 60 18.48 8.82 -16.99
CA CYS A 60 18.75 7.39 -17.17
C CYS A 60 19.71 7.11 -18.35
N THR A 61 19.62 7.86 -19.46
CA THR A 61 20.55 7.71 -20.58
C THR A 61 21.96 8.20 -20.26
N ILE A 62 22.09 9.32 -19.53
CA ILE A 62 23.38 9.85 -19.08
C ILE A 62 24.06 8.85 -18.15
N TRP A 63 23.30 8.29 -17.20
CA TRP A 63 23.81 7.28 -16.29
C TRP A 63 24.20 5.98 -17.00
N LEU A 64 23.40 5.50 -17.94
CA LEU A 64 23.74 4.34 -18.75
C LEU A 64 25.06 4.56 -19.51
N TYR A 65 25.20 5.73 -20.14
CA TYR A 65 26.44 6.10 -20.83
C TYR A 65 27.63 6.19 -19.86
N ARG A 66 27.44 6.75 -18.66
CA ARG A 66 28.49 6.84 -17.65
C ARG A 66 28.95 5.45 -17.17
N THR A 67 28.01 4.54 -16.91
CA THR A 67 28.29 3.15 -16.55
C THR A 67 29.08 2.45 -17.65
N TRP A 68 28.66 2.63 -18.91
CA TRP A 68 29.36 2.09 -20.07
C TRP A 68 30.79 2.67 -20.19
N ALA A 69 30.96 3.98 -20.06
CA ALA A 69 32.27 4.64 -20.14
C ALA A 69 33.21 4.19 -19.01
N ALA A 70 32.70 4.04 -17.78
CA ALA A 70 33.48 3.54 -16.66
C ALA A 70 33.96 2.10 -16.89
N ALA A 71 33.09 1.25 -17.43
CA ALA A 71 33.39 -0.15 -17.72
C ALA A 71 34.40 -0.32 -18.85
N TYR A 72 34.20 0.37 -19.98
CA TYR A 72 34.95 0.12 -21.22
C TYR A 72 36.10 1.09 -21.47
N MET A 73 35.99 2.35 -21.06
CA MET A 73 37.05 3.34 -21.30
C MET A 73 38.02 3.42 -20.11
N GLU A 74 37.48 3.56 -18.90
CA GLU A 74 38.29 3.72 -17.69
C GLU A 74 38.81 2.38 -17.13
N HIS A 75 38.24 1.25 -17.59
CA HIS A 75 38.57 -0.11 -17.12
C HIS A 75 38.48 -0.25 -15.58
N ASN A 76 37.66 0.58 -14.92
CA ASN A 76 37.46 0.56 -13.49
C ASN A 76 36.21 -0.27 -13.15
N THR A 77 36.43 -1.57 -12.89
CA THR A 77 35.35 -2.53 -12.64
C THR A 77 34.54 -2.19 -11.38
N THR A 78 35.19 -1.70 -10.33
CA THR A 78 34.52 -1.39 -9.05
C THR A 78 33.60 -0.17 -9.19
N LEU A 79 34.07 0.87 -9.89
CA LEU A 79 33.24 2.03 -10.22
C LEU A 79 32.11 1.65 -11.18
N ALA A 80 32.39 0.86 -12.21
CA ALA A 80 31.36 0.39 -13.14
C ALA A 80 30.26 -0.41 -12.44
N LEU A 81 30.62 -1.29 -11.50
CA LEU A 81 29.65 -2.03 -10.68
C LEU A 81 28.79 -1.09 -9.82
N SER A 82 29.41 -0.08 -9.21
CA SER A 82 28.70 0.93 -8.40
C SER A 82 27.69 1.73 -9.23
N LEU A 83 28.07 2.14 -10.43
CA LEU A 83 27.22 2.87 -11.38
C LEU A 83 26.11 1.99 -11.95
N PHE A 84 26.39 0.71 -12.17
CA PHE A 84 25.38 -0.25 -12.61
C PHE A 84 24.28 -0.43 -11.55
N CYS A 85 24.65 -0.45 -10.27
CA CYS A 85 23.71 -0.49 -9.16
C CYS A 85 22.81 0.76 -9.13
N GLY A 86 23.40 1.96 -9.23
CA GLY A 86 22.65 3.21 -9.32
C GLY A 86 21.76 3.27 -10.56
N GLN A 87 22.24 2.77 -11.69
CA GLN A 87 21.46 2.66 -12.93
C GLN A 87 20.24 1.76 -12.73
N PHE A 88 20.38 0.62 -12.05
CA PHE A 88 19.24 -0.25 -11.77
C PHE A 88 18.15 0.49 -10.96
N ALA A 89 18.55 1.19 -9.90
CA ALA A 89 17.62 1.99 -9.09
C ALA A 89 16.92 3.07 -9.94
N LEU A 90 17.66 3.82 -10.76
CA LEU A 90 17.09 4.83 -11.65
C LEU A 90 16.15 4.23 -12.70
N THR A 91 16.51 3.09 -13.30
CA THR A 91 15.64 2.40 -14.27
C THR A 91 14.36 1.92 -13.61
N SER A 92 14.40 1.44 -12.36
CA SER A 92 13.22 1.07 -11.59
C SER A 92 12.32 2.29 -11.33
N ILE A 93 12.88 3.43 -10.92
CA ILE A 93 12.13 4.69 -10.74
C ILE A 93 11.48 5.13 -12.06
N LEU A 94 12.24 5.16 -13.16
CA LEU A 94 11.72 5.51 -14.48
C LEU A 94 10.59 4.57 -14.90
N PHE A 95 10.75 3.28 -14.68
CA PHE A 95 9.76 2.28 -15.03
C PHE A 95 8.45 2.48 -14.25
N ARG A 96 8.54 2.67 -12.93
CA ARG A 96 7.38 2.98 -12.08
C ARG A 96 6.72 4.29 -12.48
N TYR A 97 7.51 5.30 -12.83
CA TYR A 97 7.03 6.57 -13.33
C TYR A 97 6.27 6.42 -14.66
N LEU A 98 6.79 5.62 -15.61
CA LEU A 98 6.11 5.31 -16.86
C LEU A 98 4.80 4.53 -16.61
N LEU A 99 4.80 3.55 -15.71
CA LEU A 99 3.58 2.84 -15.32
C LEU A 99 2.54 3.79 -14.73
N LEU A 100 2.97 4.76 -13.90
CA LEU A 100 2.08 5.78 -13.34
C LEU A 100 1.48 6.66 -14.45
N LEU A 101 2.28 7.09 -15.42
CA LEU A 101 1.80 7.86 -16.57
C LEU A 101 0.77 7.09 -17.41
N LEU A 102 1.05 5.81 -17.70
CA LEU A 102 0.18 4.95 -18.50
C LEU A 102 -1.12 4.59 -17.79
N SER A 103 -1.08 4.49 -16.46
CA SER A 103 -2.23 4.09 -15.65
C SER A 103 -3.08 5.25 -15.14
N TYR A 104 -2.58 6.49 -15.23
CA TYR A 104 -3.24 7.66 -14.66
C TYR A 104 -4.72 7.80 -15.08
N ASP A 105 -5.01 7.59 -16.37
CA ASP A 105 -6.37 7.70 -16.88
C ASP A 105 -7.29 6.58 -16.35
N GLN A 106 -6.74 5.40 -16.09
CA GLN A 106 -7.48 4.28 -15.49
C GLN A 106 -7.84 4.54 -14.02
N LEU A 107 -7.11 5.42 -13.32
CA LEU A 107 -7.36 5.79 -11.94
C LEU A 107 -8.41 6.90 -11.77
N GLN A 108 -8.77 7.62 -12.84
CA GLN A 108 -9.77 8.71 -12.77
C GLN A 108 -11.16 8.29 -12.29
N PRO A 109 -11.72 7.14 -12.71
CA PRO A 109 -13.01 6.66 -12.20
C PRO A 109 -12.98 6.43 -10.69
N ILE A 110 -11.91 5.84 -10.17
CA ILE A 110 -11.72 5.58 -8.74
C ILE A 110 -11.63 6.89 -7.96
N ARG A 111 -10.87 7.87 -8.47
CA ARG A 111 -10.81 9.22 -7.88
C ARG A 111 -12.16 9.89 -7.82
N THR A 112 -12.95 9.76 -8.89
CA THR A 112 -14.30 10.32 -8.97
C THR A 112 -15.23 9.64 -7.99
N TYR A 113 -15.15 8.31 -7.85
CA TYR A 113 -15.90 7.54 -6.85
C TYR A 113 -15.61 8.04 -5.43
N ILE A 114 -14.34 8.13 -5.04
CA ILE A 114 -13.91 8.59 -3.70
C ILE A 114 -14.35 10.04 -3.43
N ASN A 115 -14.26 10.91 -4.43
CA ASN A 115 -14.70 12.30 -4.30
C ASN A 115 -16.22 12.47 -4.28
N SER A 116 -16.98 11.54 -4.87
CA SER A 116 -18.45 11.61 -4.88
C SER A 116 -19.05 11.47 -3.48
N ARG A 117 -18.40 10.73 -2.58
CA ARG A 117 -18.80 10.52 -1.17
C ARG A 117 -20.27 10.12 -0.99
N HIS A 118 -20.89 9.50 -1.99
CA HIS A 118 -22.33 9.27 -2.04
C HIS A 118 -22.82 8.30 -0.97
N PHE A 119 -21.98 7.35 -0.54
CA PHE A 119 -22.36 6.40 0.49
C PHE A 119 -22.38 7.06 1.88
N LEU A 120 -23.52 6.91 2.57
CA LEU A 120 -23.77 7.51 3.89
C LEU A 120 -23.51 9.02 3.96
N ASP A 121 -23.89 9.76 2.92
CA ASP A 121 -23.79 11.22 2.92
C ASP A 121 -24.57 11.83 4.12
N GLY A 122 -23.97 12.84 4.75
CA GLY A 122 -24.49 13.48 5.95
C GLY A 122 -24.25 12.74 7.27
N HIS A 123 -23.79 11.49 7.28
CA HIS A 123 -23.54 10.76 8.52
C HIS A 123 -22.24 11.24 9.20
N THR A 124 -22.29 11.63 10.48
CA THR A 124 -21.15 12.17 11.24
C THR A 124 -19.95 11.22 11.25
N LYS A 125 -20.21 9.94 11.56
CA LYS A 125 -19.19 8.89 11.52
C LYS A 125 -18.57 8.68 10.14
N ALA A 126 -19.35 8.89 9.06
CA ALA A 126 -18.82 8.74 7.71
C ALA A 126 -17.84 9.86 7.37
N HIS A 127 -18.18 11.08 7.77
CA HIS A 127 -17.27 12.22 7.67
C HIS A 127 -16.00 12.01 8.51
N GLU A 128 -16.12 11.51 9.75
CA GLU A 128 -14.97 11.26 10.63
C GLU A 128 -13.97 10.26 10.03
N LEU A 129 -14.45 9.15 9.48
CA LEU A 129 -13.59 8.12 8.87
C LEU A 129 -12.88 8.65 7.63
N ARG A 130 -13.60 9.33 6.73
CA ARG A 130 -13.01 9.98 5.53
C ARG A 130 -12.01 11.07 5.92
N GLN A 131 -12.34 11.88 6.93
CA GLN A 131 -11.47 12.92 7.46
C GLN A 131 -10.17 12.34 8.04
N ARG A 132 -10.26 11.22 8.77
CA ARG A 132 -9.08 10.53 9.32
C ARG A 132 -8.18 10.02 8.19
N ALA A 133 -8.74 9.42 7.15
CA ALA A 133 -7.98 8.94 6.00
C ALA A 133 -7.32 10.10 5.24
N PHE A 134 -8.08 11.16 4.94
CA PHE A 134 -7.58 12.37 4.29
C PHE A 134 -6.41 13.00 5.07
N ARG A 135 -6.58 13.17 6.39
CA ARG A 135 -5.55 13.75 7.24
C ARG A 135 -4.29 12.88 7.30
N THR A 136 -4.45 11.56 7.42
CA THR A 136 -3.32 10.62 7.45
C THR A 136 -2.55 10.68 6.13
N ASN A 137 -3.26 10.68 4.99
CA ASN A 137 -2.66 10.81 3.68
C ASN A 137 -1.92 12.13 3.50
N ASN A 138 -2.52 13.26 3.89
CA ASN A 138 -1.88 14.57 3.71
C ASN A 138 -0.67 14.75 4.63
N ILE A 139 -0.73 14.23 5.86
CA ILE A 139 0.44 14.19 6.75
C ILE A 139 1.56 13.36 6.13
N LEU A 140 1.24 12.19 5.56
CA LEU A 140 2.24 11.34 4.90
C LEU A 140 2.86 12.04 3.67
N ILE A 141 2.05 12.66 2.82
CA ILE A 141 2.53 13.40 1.64
C ILE A 141 3.46 14.54 2.09
N LEU A 142 3.03 15.38 3.04
CA LEU A 142 3.86 16.48 3.55
C LEU A 142 5.15 15.96 4.21
N GLY A 143 5.06 14.87 4.98
CA GLY A 143 6.20 14.23 5.62
C GLY A 143 7.24 13.74 4.60
N LEU A 144 6.79 13.06 3.54
CA LEU A 144 7.68 12.58 2.48
C LEU A 144 8.23 13.70 1.59
N MET A 145 7.46 14.77 1.35
CA MET A 145 7.97 15.97 0.68
C MET A 145 9.09 16.63 1.49
N MET A 146 8.89 16.82 2.80
CA MET A 146 9.90 17.36 3.69
C MET A 146 11.14 16.46 3.76
N TYR A 147 10.93 15.15 3.85
CA TYR A 147 12.02 14.18 3.79
C TYR A 147 12.80 14.29 2.47
N GLY A 148 12.13 14.38 1.32
CA GLY A 148 12.78 14.55 0.02
C GLY A 148 13.61 15.84 -0.06
N LEU A 149 13.07 16.95 0.45
CA LEU A 149 13.80 18.23 0.51
C LEU A 149 15.01 18.17 1.44
N ILE A 150 14.91 17.51 2.59
CA ILE A 150 16.03 17.32 3.52
C ILE A 150 17.11 16.47 2.87
N ASN A 151 16.75 15.34 2.23
CA ASN A 151 17.73 14.50 1.54
C ASN A 151 18.42 15.24 0.40
N PHE A 152 17.67 16.01 -0.38
CA PHE A 152 18.25 16.86 -1.42
C PHE A 152 19.19 17.93 -0.83
N SER A 153 18.80 18.57 0.27
CA SER A 153 19.64 19.57 0.94
C SER A 153 20.93 18.95 1.49
N ILE A 154 20.86 17.73 2.02
CA ILE A 154 22.01 16.96 2.50
C ILE A 154 22.91 16.57 1.31
N TYR A 155 22.33 16.12 0.20
CA TYR A 155 23.05 15.80 -1.03
C TYR A 155 23.87 17.00 -1.54
N GLU A 156 23.27 18.20 -1.54
CA GLU A 156 23.96 19.44 -1.91
C GLU A 156 25.02 19.85 -0.88
N ALA A 157 24.67 19.85 0.41
CA ALA A 157 25.54 20.34 1.48
C ALA A 157 26.80 19.48 1.68
N CYS A 158 26.71 18.19 1.36
CA CYS A 158 27.82 17.26 1.46
C CYS A 158 28.59 17.10 0.15
N ASP A 159 28.31 17.95 -0.84
CA ASP A 159 29.02 17.95 -2.12
C ASP A 159 29.02 16.57 -2.80
N LEU A 160 27.94 15.79 -2.63
CA LEU A 160 27.87 14.42 -3.12
C LEU A 160 27.97 14.35 -4.64
N GLN A 161 27.57 15.43 -5.31
CA GLN A 161 27.76 15.67 -6.74
C GLN A 161 29.23 15.60 -7.22
N TRP A 162 30.19 15.84 -6.33
CA TRP A 162 31.63 15.78 -6.62
C TRP A 162 32.24 14.41 -6.33
N HIS A 163 31.49 13.52 -5.66
CA HIS A 163 31.90 12.15 -5.41
C HIS A 163 32.09 11.38 -6.72
N GLU A 164 33.04 10.45 -6.79
CA GLU A 164 33.44 9.75 -8.02
C GLU A 164 32.28 9.10 -8.80
N ILE A 165 31.25 8.69 -8.08
CA ILE A 165 30.01 8.08 -8.61
C ILE A 165 29.17 9.11 -9.38
N PHE A 166 29.04 10.33 -8.86
CA PHE A 166 28.17 11.37 -9.44
C PHE A 166 28.92 12.37 -10.32
N ARG A 167 30.26 12.40 -10.20
CA ARG A 167 31.13 13.33 -10.90
C ARG A 167 31.10 13.11 -12.42
N MET A 168 31.04 14.22 -13.15
CA MET A 168 31.19 14.21 -14.61
C MET A 168 32.56 13.65 -15.04
N PRO A 169 32.62 12.79 -16.07
CA PRO A 169 33.88 12.25 -16.56
C PRO A 169 34.89 13.32 -16.95
N ASN A 170 36.16 13.10 -16.60
CA ASN A 170 37.23 14.08 -16.84
C ASN A 170 37.42 14.39 -18.33
N TYR A 171 37.16 13.44 -19.24
CA TYR A 171 37.28 13.66 -20.68
C TYR A 171 36.26 14.67 -21.22
N LEU A 172 35.04 14.72 -20.66
CA LEU A 172 34.04 15.74 -21.02
C LEU A 172 34.46 17.12 -20.53
N VAL A 173 35.02 17.20 -19.33
CA VAL A 173 35.54 18.44 -18.76
C VAL A 173 36.72 18.98 -19.58
N GLN A 174 37.62 18.09 -20.04
CA GLN A 174 38.77 18.46 -20.87
C GLN A 174 38.36 18.86 -22.30
N SER A 175 37.40 18.16 -22.89
CA SER A 175 36.94 18.43 -24.27
C SER A 175 36.10 19.70 -24.37
N ASN A 176 35.11 19.88 -23.48
CA ASN A 176 34.22 21.03 -23.51
C ASN A 176 33.76 21.43 -22.10
N ARG A 177 34.48 22.39 -21.51
CA ARG A 177 34.22 22.91 -20.16
C ARG A 177 32.83 23.53 -20.02
N MET A 178 32.31 24.21 -21.05
CA MET A 178 30.97 24.81 -21.01
C MET A 178 29.89 23.72 -20.95
N LEU A 179 30.02 22.69 -21.79
CA LEU A 179 29.08 21.56 -21.80
C LEU A 179 29.08 20.83 -20.45
N ALA A 180 30.26 20.52 -19.91
CA ALA A 180 30.37 19.84 -18.61
C ALA A 180 29.71 20.65 -17.48
N TRP A 181 29.90 21.97 -17.46
CA TRP A 181 29.26 22.85 -16.47
C TRP A 181 27.74 22.91 -16.64
N THR A 182 27.24 22.98 -17.87
CA THR A 182 25.79 22.94 -18.14
C THR A 182 25.15 21.62 -17.71
N LEU A 183 25.81 20.49 -17.99
CA LEU A 183 25.33 19.17 -17.56
C LEU A 183 25.32 19.06 -16.04
N GLN A 184 26.36 19.55 -15.36
CA GLN A 184 26.40 19.59 -13.89
C GLN A 184 25.21 20.36 -13.32
N ILE A 185 24.91 21.56 -13.85
CA ILE A 185 23.76 22.36 -13.40
C ILE A 185 22.43 21.61 -13.61
N ILE A 186 22.28 20.92 -14.74
CA ILE A 186 21.07 20.17 -15.08
C ILE A 186 20.91 18.92 -14.20
N MET A 187 22.00 18.32 -13.69
CA MET A 187 21.94 17.13 -12.83
C MET A 187 21.26 17.40 -11.48
N HIS A 188 21.30 18.61 -10.94
CA HIS A 188 20.63 18.97 -9.69
C HIS A 188 19.10 18.83 -9.77
N PRO A 189 18.38 19.53 -10.67
CA PRO A 189 16.94 19.36 -10.81
C PRO A 189 16.56 17.96 -11.31
N MET A 190 17.43 17.27 -12.06
CA MET A 190 17.22 15.86 -12.42
C MET A 190 17.17 14.96 -11.18
N THR A 191 18.14 15.09 -10.28
CA THR A 191 18.19 14.31 -9.03
C THR A 191 16.97 14.57 -8.15
N LEU A 192 16.58 15.85 -8.00
CA LEU A 192 15.36 16.22 -7.28
C LEU A 192 14.10 15.62 -7.93
N ASN A 193 14.00 15.70 -9.25
CA ASN A 193 12.86 15.14 -10.00
C ASN A 193 12.81 13.61 -9.91
N GLY A 194 13.96 12.92 -9.93
CA GLY A 194 14.04 11.46 -9.76
C GLY A 194 13.55 11.02 -8.38
N LEU A 195 14.04 11.67 -7.31
CA LEU A 195 13.58 11.40 -5.94
C LEU A 195 12.09 11.73 -5.78
N GLY A 196 11.65 12.83 -6.37
CA GLY A 196 10.26 13.26 -6.40
C GLY A 196 9.35 12.28 -7.13
N ALA A 197 9.77 11.77 -8.29
CA ALA A 197 9.05 10.76 -9.08
C ALA A 197 8.90 9.44 -8.29
N PHE A 198 9.97 9.01 -7.61
CA PHE A 198 9.94 7.86 -6.71
C PHE A 198 8.88 8.04 -5.61
N ILE A 199 8.96 9.13 -4.83
CA ILE A 199 8.01 9.45 -3.75
C ILE A 199 6.57 9.54 -4.29
N THR A 200 6.39 10.13 -5.46
CA THR A 200 5.06 10.30 -6.07
C THR A 200 4.45 8.97 -6.50
N SER A 201 5.26 8.06 -7.03
CA SER A 201 4.80 6.72 -7.42
C SER A 201 4.31 5.92 -6.21
N PHE A 202 5.01 6.01 -5.07
CA PHE A 202 4.56 5.43 -3.80
C PHE A 202 3.27 6.07 -3.30
N LEU A 203 3.26 7.41 -3.19
CA LEU A 203 2.13 8.17 -2.66
C LEU A 203 0.85 7.96 -3.47
N SER A 204 0.96 7.80 -4.79
CA SER A 204 -0.17 7.50 -5.66
C SER A 204 -0.89 6.21 -5.22
N ILE A 205 -0.15 5.12 -5.04
CA ILE A 205 -0.71 3.81 -4.67
C ILE A 205 -1.28 3.88 -3.25
N HIS A 206 -0.48 4.38 -2.32
CA HIS A 206 -0.83 4.45 -0.90
C HIS A 206 -2.10 5.28 -0.69
N THR A 207 -2.18 6.48 -1.26
CA THR A 207 -3.33 7.38 -1.05
C THR A 207 -4.63 6.80 -1.61
N MET A 208 -4.60 6.14 -2.77
CA MET A 208 -5.76 5.46 -3.36
C MET A 208 -6.25 4.31 -2.48
N LEU A 209 -5.32 3.43 -2.06
CA LEU A 209 -5.67 2.27 -1.24
C LEU A 209 -6.16 2.70 0.16
N THR A 210 -5.55 3.70 0.80
CA THR A 210 -6.03 4.23 2.09
C THR A 210 -7.40 4.89 1.97
N ALA A 211 -7.69 5.57 0.86
CA ALA A 211 -9.00 6.15 0.62
C ALA A 211 -10.08 5.07 0.41
N LEU A 212 -9.78 4.05 -0.39
CA LEU A 212 -10.67 2.89 -0.58
C LEU A 212 -10.86 2.10 0.72
N GLN A 213 -9.82 1.95 1.54
CA GLN A 213 -9.93 1.35 2.87
C GLN A 213 -10.92 2.13 3.75
N ALA A 214 -10.91 3.46 3.68
CA ALA A 214 -11.86 4.29 4.41
C ALA A 214 -13.31 4.03 3.96
N GLU A 215 -13.57 4.00 2.65
CA GLU A 215 -14.89 3.65 2.11
C GLU A 215 -15.31 2.22 2.50
N PHE A 216 -14.35 1.30 2.55
CA PHE A 216 -14.61 -0.08 2.96
C PHE A 216 -14.97 -0.18 4.46
N LEU A 217 -14.31 0.59 5.33
CA LEU A 217 -14.68 0.72 6.74
C LEU A 217 -16.07 1.34 6.93
N LEU A 218 -16.54 2.18 5.98
CA LEU A 218 -17.91 2.68 5.99
C LEU A 218 -18.92 1.60 5.65
N VAL A 219 -18.62 0.77 4.66
CA VAL A 219 -19.42 -0.41 4.33
C VAL A 219 -19.52 -1.33 5.54
N GLU A 220 -18.40 -1.61 6.20
CA GLU A 220 -18.39 -2.39 7.44
C GLU A 220 -19.28 -1.74 8.52
N PHE A 221 -19.16 -0.44 8.74
CA PHE A 221 -20.03 0.28 9.67
C PHE A 221 -21.51 0.21 9.27
N ALA A 222 -21.81 0.18 7.98
CA ALA A 222 -23.18 0.03 7.50
C ALA A 222 -23.74 -1.38 7.72
N PHE A 223 -22.90 -2.41 7.77
CA PHE A 223 -23.31 -3.74 8.23
C PHE A 223 -23.52 -3.80 9.74
N VAL A 224 -22.70 -3.09 10.52
CA VAL A 224 -22.86 -3.03 11.99
C VAL A 224 -24.22 -2.45 12.36
N GLY A 225 -25.05 -3.25 13.02
CA GLY A 225 -26.37 -2.84 13.48
C GLY A 225 -27.35 -2.55 12.36
N LEU A 226 -27.16 -3.15 11.17
CA LEU A 226 -28.12 -3.09 10.06
C LEU A 226 -29.49 -3.58 10.51
N LEU A 227 -29.54 -4.74 11.18
CA LEU A 227 -30.79 -5.33 11.69
C LEU A 227 -31.45 -4.41 12.72
N LYS A 228 -30.70 -3.96 13.71
CA LYS A 228 -31.20 -3.07 14.78
C LYS A 228 -31.74 -1.74 14.24
N ARG A 229 -31.04 -1.08 13.32
CA ARG A 229 -31.49 0.18 12.70
C ARG A 229 -32.76 0.00 11.90
N THR A 230 -32.88 -1.11 11.17
CA THR A 230 -34.09 -1.42 10.40
C THR A 230 -35.29 -1.64 11.33
N GLU A 231 -35.08 -2.33 12.45
CA GLU A 231 -36.13 -2.52 13.47
C GLU A 231 -36.54 -1.20 14.14
N GLU A 232 -35.58 -0.35 14.51
CA GLU A 232 -35.84 0.95 15.13
C GLU A 232 -36.62 1.91 14.22
N GLN A 233 -36.29 1.95 12.92
CA GLN A 233 -37.00 2.76 11.94
C GLN A 233 -38.48 2.40 11.85
N ILE A 234 -38.83 1.12 12.02
CA ILE A 234 -40.18 0.62 11.80
C ILE A 234 -41.00 0.62 13.08
N ARG A 235 -40.35 0.44 14.24
CA ARG A 235 -41.00 0.62 15.55
C ARG A 235 -41.62 2.02 15.72
N GLN A 236 -41.08 3.03 15.03
CA GLN A 236 -41.60 4.40 15.07
C GLN A 236 -42.86 4.61 14.21
N VAL A 237 -43.21 3.68 13.33
CA VAL A 237 -44.35 3.82 12.42
C VAL A 237 -45.61 3.21 13.04
N PRO A 238 -46.69 3.99 13.27
CA PRO A 238 -47.94 3.49 13.82
C PRO A 238 -48.76 2.75 12.75
N MET A 239 -48.52 1.44 12.60
CA MET A 239 -49.26 0.53 11.71
C MET A 239 -49.66 -0.78 12.42
N GLU A 240 -50.54 -1.57 11.81
CA GLU A 240 -50.89 -2.92 12.26
C GLU A 240 -49.71 -3.89 12.12
N ASN A 241 -49.71 -4.99 12.89
CA ASN A 241 -48.55 -5.89 12.99
C ASN A 241 -48.18 -6.57 11.67
N ASP A 242 -49.17 -6.99 10.86
CA ASP A 242 -48.90 -7.72 9.62
C ASP A 242 -48.29 -6.80 8.53
N GLU A 243 -48.82 -5.58 8.38
CA GLU A 243 -48.27 -4.58 7.45
C GLU A 243 -46.87 -4.11 7.89
N LYS A 244 -46.62 -4.01 9.20
CA LYS A 244 -45.30 -3.70 9.77
C LYS A 244 -44.26 -4.75 9.39
N GLU A 245 -44.59 -6.04 9.42
CA GLU A 245 -43.67 -7.10 9.04
C GLU A 245 -43.28 -7.03 7.56
N GLY A 246 -44.25 -6.80 6.68
CA GLY A 246 -43.99 -6.61 5.25
C GLY A 246 -43.04 -5.44 4.97
N LEU A 247 -43.30 -4.30 5.60
CA LEU A 247 -42.44 -3.12 5.52
C LEU A 247 -41.04 -3.35 6.11
N LEU A 248 -40.93 -4.21 7.12
CA LEU A 248 -39.67 -4.59 7.75
C LEU A 248 -38.78 -5.42 6.85
N TRP A 249 -39.34 -6.41 6.16
CA TRP A 249 -38.59 -7.13 5.13
C TRP A 249 -38.21 -6.25 3.95
N GLN A 250 -39.12 -5.37 3.52
CA GLN A 250 -38.84 -4.45 2.41
C GLN A 250 -37.72 -3.45 2.76
N SER A 251 -37.77 -2.87 3.95
CA SER A 251 -36.75 -1.94 4.44
C SER A 251 -35.40 -2.64 4.62
N LEU A 252 -35.40 -3.85 5.23
CA LEU A 252 -34.19 -4.65 5.37
C LEU A 252 -33.56 -4.98 4.02
N ASN A 253 -34.34 -5.48 3.07
CA ASN A 253 -33.86 -5.82 1.73
C ASN A 253 -33.30 -4.59 1.00
N ARG A 254 -33.92 -3.42 1.21
CA ARG A 254 -33.44 -2.16 0.64
C ARG A 254 -32.09 -1.74 1.22
N GLU A 255 -31.95 -1.74 2.55
CA GLU A 255 -30.71 -1.32 3.21
C GLU A 255 -29.59 -2.35 2.99
N LEU A 256 -29.89 -3.65 3.07
CA LEU A 256 -28.94 -4.72 2.75
C LEU A 256 -28.49 -4.64 1.29
N GLY A 257 -29.42 -4.44 0.35
CA GLY A 257 -29.11 -4.27 -1.06
C GLY A 257 -28.22 -3.05 -1.32
N ARG A 258 -28.41 -1.96 -0.57
CA ARG A 258 -27.53 -0.78 -0.61
C ARG A 258 -26.13 -1.12 -0.10
N CYS A 259 -26.00 -1.74 1.07
CA CYS A 259 -24.70 -2.12 1.65
C CYS A 259 -23.91 -3.08 0.74
N ILE A 260 -24.59 -4.06 0.13
CA ILE A 260 -23.95 -5.04 -0.76
C ILE A 260 -23.50 -4.38 -2.07
N ARG A 261 -24.32 -3.52 -2.66
CA ARG A 261 -23.95 -2.79 -3.87
C ARG A 261 -22.66 -1.99 -3.65
N GLU A 262 -22.59 -1.29 -2.54
CA GLU A 262 -21.45 -0.45 -2.14
C GLU A 262 -20.23 -1.31 -1.82
N HIS A 263 -20.40 -2.43 -1.12
CA HIS A 263 -19.35 -3.42 -0.92
C HIS A 263 -18.76 -3.90 -2.26
N CYS A 264 -19.61 -4.27 -3.22
CA CYS A 264 -19.18 -4.71 -4.55
C CYS A 264 -18.48 -3.60 -5.34
N GLU A 265 -18.93 -2.36 -5.21
CA GLU A 265 -18.35 -1.21 -5.91
C GLU A 265 -16.96 -0.85 -5.35
N VAL A 266 -16.80 -0.77 -4.03
CA VAL A 266 -15.49 -0.58 -3.40
C VAL A 266 -14.56 -1.74 -3.76
N MET A 267 -15.05 -2.98 -3.72
CA MET A 267 -14.28 -4.17 -4.07
C MET A 267 -13.77 -4.13 -5.52
N LYS A 268 -14.63 -3.70 -6.45
CA LYS A 268 -14.27 -3.52 -7.86
C LYS A 268 -13.13 -2.52 -7.99
N HIS A 269 -13.22 -1.37 -7.32
CA HIS A 269 -12.18 -0.35 -7.35
C HIS A 269 -10.86 -0.79 -6.70
N ILE A 270 -10.91 -1.54 -5.60
CA ILE A 270 -9.70 -2.14 -5.00
C ILE A 270 -9.01 -3.07 -5.98
N ARG A 271 -9.77 -3.93 -6.69
CA ARG A 271 -9.21 -4.82 -7.71
C ARG A 271 -8.64 -4.06 -8.90
N GLU A 272 -9.26 -2.97 -9.32
CA GLU A 272 -8.75 -2.11 -10.40
C GLU A 272 -7.43 -1.45 -10.01
N VAL A 273 -7.35 -0.86 -8.81
CA VAL A 273 -6.11 -0.29 -8.25
C VAL A 273 -5.03 -1.35 -8.15
N ASN A 274 -5.37 -2.53 -7.63
CA ASN A 274 -4.43 -3.64 -7.53
C ASN A 274 -3.95 -4.08 -8.91
N ARG A 275 -4.83 -4.29 -9.88
CA ARG A 275 -4.44 -4.69 -11.24
C ARG A 275 -3.48 -3.70 -11.89
N VAL A 276 -3.74 -2.40 -11.70
CA VAL A 276 -2.91 -1.32 -12.22
C VAL A 276 -1.52 -1.30 -11.56
N HIS A 277 -1.45 -1.52 -10.25
CA HIS A 277 -0.22 -1.35 -9.49
C HIS A 277 0.51 -2.64 -9.14
N SER A 278 -0.10 -3.79 -9.37
CA SER A 278 0.44 -5.14 -9.11
C SER A 278 1.86 -5.28 -9.65
N PHE A 279 2.08 -4.87 -10.89
CA PHE A 279 3.39 -4.91 -11.50
C PHE A 279 4.37 -3.87 -10.93
N SER A 280 3.91 -2.66 -10.59
CA SER A 280 4.74 -1.66 -9.90
C SER A 280 5.17 -2.15 -8.51
N ILE A 281 4.31 -2.88 -7.80
CA ILE A 281 4.60 -3.46 -6.48
C ILE A 281 5.67 -4.55 -6.62
N THR A 282 5.57 -5.41 -7.64
CA THR A 282 6.57 -6.43 -7.94
C THR A 282 7.93 -5.82 -8.27
N VAL A 283 7.98 -4.81 -9.12
CA VAL A 283 9.23 -4.08 -9.43
C VAL A 283 9.82 -3.46 -8.17
N GLN A 284 8.98 -2.87 -7.32
CA GLN A 284 9.43 -2.29 -6.06
C GLN A 284 10.01 -3.34 -5.11
N TYR A 285 9.38 -4.51 -4.99
CA TYR A 285 9.87 -5.62 -4.16
C TYR A 285 11.28 -6.07 -4.58
N TYR A 286 11.48 -6.37 -5.86
CA TYR A 286 12.80 -6.77 -6.36
C TYR A 286 13.83 -5.65 -6.26
N THR A 287 13.40 -4.40 -6.44
CA THR A 287 14.28 -3.23 -6.28
C THR A 287 14.74 -3.07 -4.83
N ALA A 288 13.84 -3.22 -3.86
CA ALA A 288 14.19 -3.16 -2.44
C ALA A 288 15.17 -4.28 -2.05
N LEU A 289 14.92 -5.52 -2.48
CA LEU A 289 15.82 -6.64 -2.23
C LEU A 289 17.21 -6.43 -2.84
N LEU A 290 17.26 -6.03 -4.10
CA LEU A 290 18.53 -5.79 -4.77
C LEU A 290 19.28 -4.62 -4.13
N SER A 291 18.59 -3.53 -3.77
CA SER A 291 19.19 -2.37 -3.10
C SER A 291 19.79 -2.73 -1.75
N LEU A 292 19.11 -3.57 -0.95
CA LEU A 292 19.67 -4.07 0.31
C LEU A 292 20.92 -4.94 0.11
N ALA A 293 20.92 -5.81 -0.90
CA ALA A 293 22.08 -6.64 -1.23
C ALA A 293 23.27 -5.79 -1.68
N ILE A 294 22.99 -4.76 -2.48
CA ILE A 294 23.97 -3.76 -2.94
C ILE A 294 24.55 -3.02 -1.73
N ASP A 295 23.72 -2.50 -0.83
CA ASP A 295 24.21 -1.78 0.36
C ASP A 295 25.12 -2.62 1.22
N PHE A 296 24.75 -3.89 1.45
CA PHE A 296 25.58 -4.80 2.21
C PHE A 296 26.95 -5.01 1.55
N PHE A 297 26.97 -5.16 0.22
CA PHE A 297 28.21 -5.24 -0.55
C PHE A 297 29.05 -3.95 -0.46
N PHE A 298 28.42 -2.78 -0.61
CA PHE A 298 29.11 -1.49 -0.54
C PHE A 298 29.70 -1.24 0.84
N ILE A 299 28.94 -1.46 1.91
CA ILE A 299 29.39 -1.28 3.29
C ILE A 299 30.54 -2.25 3.61
N SER A 300 30.47 -3.49 3.11
CA SER A 300 31.51 -4.49 3.33
C SER A 300 32.82 -4.17 2.59
N TYR A 301 32.73 -3.62 1.38
CA TYR A 301 33.91 -3.36 0.53
C TYR A 301 34.54 -2.00 0.79
N TYR A 302 33.74 -0.94 0.86
CA TYR A 302 34.22 0.44 1.00
C TYR A 302 34.19 0.98 2.43
N GLY A 303 33.55 0.25 3.35
CA GLY A 303 33.28 0.73 4.70
C GLY A 303 32.11 1.71 4.76
N LEU A 304 31.92 2.34 5.92
CA LEU A 304 30.87 3.33 6.16
C LEU A 304 31.36 4.73 5.79
N ASP A 305 31.26 5.07 4.51
CA ASP A 305 31.43 6.44 4.01
C ASP A 305 30.07 7.16 3.85
N PHE A 306 30.09 8.49 3.72
CA PHE A 306 28.90 9.31 3.53
C PHE A 306 28.10 8.93 2.26
N ALA A 307 28.78 8.55 1.18
CA ALA A 307 28.11 8.00 0.00
C ALA A 307 27.35 6.70 0.34
N SER A 308 27.98 5.78 1.07
CA SER A 308 27.34 4.53 1.51
C SER A 308 26.15 4.78 2.45
N LEU A 309 26.23 5.79 3.31
CA LEU A 309 25.10 6.21 4.17
C LEU A 309 23.94 6.75 3.34
N SER A 310 24.21 7.48 2.27
CA SER A 310 23.18 8.01 1.37
C SER A 310 22.44 6.89 0.63
N VAL A 311 23.17 5.88 0.13
CA VAL A 311 22.54 4.70 -0.51
C VAL A 311 21.75 3.90 0.52
N LEU A 312 22.30 3.68 1.72
CA LEU A 312 21.61 3.00 2.82
C LEU A 312 20.29 3.70 3.20
N MET A 313 20.29 5.03 3.28
CA MET A 313 19.08 5.80 3.55
C MET A 313 18.01 5.61 2.46
N PHE A 314 18.42 5.50 1.20
CA PHE A 314 17.51 5.20 0.09
C PHE A 314 16.94 3.78 0.18
N SER A 315 17.75 2.77 0.52
CA SER A 315 17.24 1.41 0.72
C SER A 315 16.30 1.29 1.91
N VAL A 316 16.57 1.99 3.01
CA VAL A 316 15.62 2.08 4.15
C VAL A 316 14.28 2.65 3.69
N LEU A 317 14.30 3.64 2.79
CA LEU A 317 13.07 4.20 2.21
C LEU A 317 12.34 3.19 1.31
N LEU A 318 13.06 2.38 0.50
CA LEU A 318 12.47 1.30 -0.30
C LEU A 318 11.81 0.23 0.57
N VAL A 319 12.47 -0.17 1.67
CA VAL A 319 11.95 -1.13 2.65
C VAL A 319 10.75 -0.55 3.38
N PHE A 320 10.80 0.72 3.76
CA PHE A 320 9.68 1.43 4.37
C PHE A 320 8.47 1.43 3.43
N GLU A 321 8.65 1.79 2.16
CA GLU A 321 7.59 1.72 1.16
C GLU A 321 7.00 0.31 1.07
N TRP A 322 7.85 -0.72 0.96
CA TRP A 322 7.41 -2.11 0.87
C TRP A 322 6.60 -2.53 2.11
N TYR A 323 7.08 -2.19 3.31
CA TYR A 323 6.39 -2.43 4.57
C TYR A 323 4.98 -1.80 4.57
N TYR A 324 4.84 -0.54 4.15
CA TYR A 324 3.54 0.13 4.11
C TYR A 324 2.60 -0.51 3.10
N CYS A 325 3.09 -0.92 1.93
CA CYS A 325 2.30 -1.64 0.94
C CYS A 325 1.76 -2.97 1.52
N CYS A 326 2.63 -3.77 2.13
CA CYS A 326 2.22 -5.03 2.77
C CYS A 326 1.19 -4.81 3.89
N LYS A 327 1.44 -3.82 4.76
CA LYS A 327 0.54 -3.50 5.87
C LYS A 327 -0.84 -3.07 5.38
N LEU A 328 -0.89 -2.24 4.34
CA LEU A 328 -2.14 -1.74 3.80
C LEU A 328 -2.96 -2.86 3.14
N VAL A 329 -2.30 -3.78 2.43
CA VAL A 329 -2.92 -4.98 1.88
C VAL A 329 -3.48 -5.88 2.99
N GLU A 330 -2.69 -6.14 4.03
CA GLU A 330 -3.12 -6.95 5.18
C GLU A 330 -4.31 -6.31 5.91
N ASP A 331 -4.28 -5.00 6.14
CA ASP A 331 -5.37 -4.27 6.78
C ASP A 331 -6.66 -4.35 5.95
N LEU A 332 -6.56 -4.28 4.61
CA LEU A 332 -7.68 -4.48 3.69
C LEU A 332 -8.24 -5.90 3.79
N GLN A 333 -7.38 -6.92 3.74
CA GLN A 333 -7.76 -8.32 3.85
C GLN A 333 -8.39 -8.64 5.22
N ALA A 334 -7.81 -8.12 6.31
CA ALA A 334 -8.32 -8.32 7.66
C ALA A 334 -9.71 -7.69 7.84
N THR A 335 -9.91 -6.49 7.29
CA THR A 335 -11.20 -5.79 7.33
C THR A 335 -12.26 -6.56 6.54
N GLN A 336 -11.93 -7.05 5.35
CA GLN A 336 -12.87 -7.82 4.53
C GLN A 336 -13.18 -9.18 5.15
N ASN A 337 -12.14 -9.98 5.37
CA ASN A 337 -12.34 -11.41 5.58
C ASN A 337 -12.83 -11.73 6.97
N LYS A 338 -12.22 -11.07 7.96
CA LYS A 338 -12.52 -11.35 9.35
C LYS A 338 -13.66 -10.46 9.82
N ARG A 339 -13.61 -9.16 9.55
CA ARG A 339 -14.48 -8.22 10.27
C ARG A 339 -15.91 -8.20 9.74
N ILE A 340 -16.12 -8.04 8.43
CA ILE A 340 -17.48 -8.02 7.85
C ILE A 340 -18.18 -9.37 8.07
N GLY A 341 -17.49 -10.48 7.76
CA GLY A 341 -18.04 -11.82 7.96
C GLY A 341 -18.40 -12.10 9.43
N TRP A 342 -17.53 -11.72 10.36
CA TRP A 342 -17.76 -11.90 11.80
C TRP A 342 -18.90 -11.03 12.35
N ILE A 343 -18.97 -9.76 11.95
CA ILE A 343 -20.05 -8.84 12.35
C ILE A 343 -21.39 -9.41 11.89
N LEU A 344 -21.45 -9.84 10.63
CA LEU A 344 -22.66 -10.37 10.04
C LEU A 344 -23.08 -11.71 10.67
N TYR A 345 -22.10 -12.55 11.02
CA TYR A 345 -22.34 -13.83 11.69
C TYR A 345 -22.83 -13.67 13.13
N ASN A 346 -22.32 -12.67 13.87
CA ASN A 346 -22.69 -12.42 15.26
C ASN A 346 -23.90 -11.50 15.46
N ASP A 347 -24.47 -10.96 14.40
CA ASP A 347 -25.69 -10.16 14.50
C ASP A 347 -26.90 -11.06 14.83
N ASP A 348 -28.01 -10.47 15.27
CA ASP A 348 -29.21 -11.20 15.72
C ASP A 348 -30.03 -11.84 14.58
N TRP A 349 -29.40 -12.19 13.46
CA TRP A 349 -30.04 -12.82 12.30
C TRP A 349 -30.82 -14.11 12.65
N PRO A 350 -30.44 -14.95 13.64
CA PRO A 350 -31.24 -16.13 14.00
C PRO A 350 -32.61 -15.74 14.57
N VAL A 351 -32.69 -14.64 15.33
CA VAL A 351 -33.95 -14.11 15.86
C VAL A 351 -34.84 -13.62 14.71
N TRP A 352 -34.24 -12.98 13.71
CA TRP A 352 -34.93 -12.55 12.50
C TRP A 352 -35.45 -13.71 11.66
N LEU A 353 -34.70 -14.82 11.59
CA LEU A 353 -35.17 -16.03 10.91
C LEU A 353 -36.43 -16.63 11.57
N GLN A 354 -36.57 -16.50 12.90
CA GLN A 354 -37.75 -16.97 13.60
C GLN A 354 -38.98 -16.10 13.29
N ARG A 355 -38.81 -14.79 13.13
CA ARG A 355 -39.89 -13.84 12.78
C ARG A 355 -40.40 -14.05 11.35
N GLY A 356 -39.53 -14.37 10.40
CA GLY A 356 -39.90 -14.52 8.99
C GLY A 356 -40.64 -15.81 8.61
N LYS A 357 -41.13 -16.62 9.55
CA LYS A 357 -41.82 -17.89 9.25
C LYS A 357 -43.07 -17.71 8.37
N TYR A 358 -43.75 -16.58 8.51
CA TYR A 358 -44.95 -16.25 7.73
C TYR A 358 -44.63 -15.67 6.34
N HIS A 359 -43.39 -15.24 6.10
CA HIS A 359 -42.93 -14.58 4.87
C HIS A 359 -41.79 -15.37 4.20
N GLN A 360 -42.09 -16.59 3.71
CA GLN A 360 -41.09 -17.55 3.23
C GLN A 360 -40.22 -17.01 2.07
N GLU A 361 -40.77 -16.22 1.16
CA GLU A 361 -40.04 -15.69 0.01
C GLU A 361 -38.93 -14.72 0.43
N SER A 362 -39.28 -13.74 1.27
CA SER A 362 -38.35 -12.75 1.83
C SER A 362 -37.26 -13.41 2.68
N LEU A 363 -37.63 -14.41 3.47
CA LEU A 363 -36.70 -15.21 4.27
C LEU A 363 -35.68 -15.95 3.39
N ARG A 364 -36.15 -16.56 2.29
CA ARG A 364 -35.28 -17.26 1.34
C ARG A 364 -34.29 -16.30 0.69
N GLN A 365 -34.76 -15.13 0.25
CA GLN A 365 -33.91 -14.09 -0.34
C GLN A 365 -32.86 -13.59 0.66
N PHE A 366 -33.26 -13.30 1.90
CA PHE A 366 -32.33 -12.87 2.96
C PHE A 366 -31.26 -13.93 3.23
N ARG A 367 -31.65 -15.19 3.40
CA ARG A 367 -30.71 -16.29 3.64
C ARG A 367 -29.71 -16.46 2.50
N THR A 368 -30.19 -16.47 1.25
CA THR A 368 -29.32 -16.56 0.07
C THR A 368 -28.33 -15.40 0.03
N THR A 369 -28.80 -14.18 0.28
CA THR A 369 -27.97 -12.98 0.28
C THR A 369 -26.92 -13.03 1.38
N LEU A 370 -27.30 -13.41 2.60
CA LEU A 370 -26.40 -13.59 3.73
C LEU A 370 -25.31 -14.63 3.43
N SER A 371 -25.69 -15.78 2.88
CA SER A 371 -24.73 -16.82 2.49
C SER A 371 -23.76 -16.35 1.40
N ILE A 372 -24.24 -15.57 0.42
CA ILE A 372 -23.36 -15.00 -0.62
C ILE A 372 -22.37 -14.01 -0.02
N VAL A 373 -22.83 -13.12 0.86
CA VAL A 373 -21.95 -12.13 1.51
C VAL A 373 -20.93 -12.83 2.41
N LEU A 374 -21.35 -13.85 3.17
CA LEU A 374 -20.43 -14.64 3.99
C LEU A 374 -19.39 -15.38 3.13
N LEU A 375 -19.83 -16.03 2.04
CA LEU A 375 -18.92 -16.72 1.12
C LEU A 375 -17.94 -15.74 0.46
N ALA A 376 -18.41 -14.57 0.02
CA ALA A 376 -17.59 -13.53 -0.56
C ALA A 376 -16.61 -12.91 0.45
N SER A 377 -17.03 -12.79 1.72
CA SER A 377 -16.14 -12.33 2.79
C SER A 377 -15.05 -13.36 3.09
N GLN A 378 -15.31 -14.66 2.95
CA GLN A 378 -14.29 -15.68 3.22
C GLN A 378 -13.21 -15.78 2.13
N GLN A 379 -13.46 -15.26 0.93
CA GLN A 379 -12.48 -15.26 -0.15
C GLN A 379 -11.39 -14.20 0.12
N SER A 380 -10.14 -14.65 0.24
CA SER A 380 -9.01 -13.73 0.34
C SER A 380 -8.91 -12.88 -0.91
N LEU A 381 -8.85 -11.56 -0.73
CA LEU A 381 -8.34 -10.64 -1.74
C LEU A 381 -6.87 -10.95 -1.93
N SER A 382 -6.57 -11.90 -2.80
CA SER A 382 -5.19 -12.22 -3.10
C SER A 382 -4.60 -11.12 -3.98
N PHE A 383 -3.84 -10.23 -3.34
CA PHE A 383 -3.06 -9.20 -4.02
C PHE A 383 -1.86 -9.88 -4.68
N HIS A 384 -2.07 -10.37 -5.90
CA HIS A 384 -1.02 -10.90 -6.74
C HIS A 384 -0.27 -9.75 -7.39
N GLY A 385 1.01 -9.56 -7.06
CA GLY A 385 1.91 -8.63 -7.79
C GLY A 385 2.30 -9.17 -9.19
N SER A 386 2.22 -10.48 -9.32
CA SER A 386 2.41 -11.36 -10.46
C SER A 386 2.02 -12.76 -9.94
N ASP A 387 1.72 -13.75 -10.77
CA ASP A 387 1.42 -15.13 -10.33
C ASP A 387 2.52 -15.76 -9.43
N ILE A 388 3.66 -15.06 -9.28
CA ILE A 388 4.89 -15.48 -8.61
C ILE A 388 4.97 -15.00 -7.14
N VAL A 389 4.37 -13.85 -6.78
CA VAL A 389 4.53 -13.26 -5.43
C VAL A 389 3.20 -12.76 -4.87
N GLU A 390 2.73 -13.44 -3.83
CA GLU A 390 1.63 -12.96 -2.98
C GLU A 390 2.17 -11.89 -2.02
N VAL A 391 1.58 -10.70 -2.07
CA VAL A 391 1.92 -9.60 -1.17
C VAL A 391 1.27 -9.88 0.18
N SER A 392 2.07 -10.31 1.16
CA SER A 392 1.59 -10.57 2.51
C SER A 392 2.64 -10.16 3.56
N TRP A 393 2.20 -10.02 4.81
CA TRP A 393 3.11 -9.84 5.94
C TRP A 393 4.08 -11.03 6.08
N GLN A 394 3.64 -12.23 5.70
CA GLN A 394 4.50 -13.40 5.69
C GLN A 394 5.65 -13.21 4.72
N THR A 395 5.40 -12.72 3.50
CA THR A 395 6.44 -12.43 2.50
C THR A 395 7.46 -11.41 3.01
N PHE A 396 7.01 -10.40 3.78
CA PHE A 396 7.93 -9.46 4.45
C PHE A 396 8.76 -10.12 5.57
N ALA A 397 8.13 -11.02 6.33
CA ALA A 397 8.74 -11.70 7.47
C ALA A 397 9.52 -12.97 7.10
N ILE A 398 9.45 -13.45 5.84
CA ILE A 398 10.22 -14.60 5.38
C ILE A 398 11.69 -14.25 5.58
N LYS A 399 12.22 -14.86 6.63
CA LYS A 399 13.59 -14.78 7.06
C LYS A 399 14.47 -15.27 5.91
N PRO A 400 15.60 -14.60 5.60
CA PRO A 400 16.49 -15.01 4.51
C PRO A 400 17.08 -16.42 4.64
N ASP A 401 16.79 -17.15 5.71
CA ASP A 401 17.17 -18.55 5.93
C ASP A 401 16.72 -19.51 4.80
N ASN A 402 15.73 -19.14 3.97
CA ASN A 402 15.25 -19.94 2.83
C ASN A 402 15.68 -19.42 1.44
N VAL A 403 16.52 -18.38 1.37
CA VAL A 403 17.13 -17.99 0.09
C VAL A 403 18.24 -19.00 -0.23
N SER A 404 17.91 -19.89 -1.16
CA SER A 404 18.70 -20.96 -1.79
C SER A 404 20.24 -20.97 -1.53
N PRO A 405 20.86 -22.14 -1.27
CA PRO A 405 22.27 -22.31 -0.85
C PRO A 405 23.34 -22.00 -1.92
N TYR A 406 23.04 -21.23 -2.96
CA TYR A 406 23.97 -20.93 -4.06
C TYR A 406 24.99 -19.82 -3.77
N PHE A 407 24.97 -19.25 -2.56
CA PHE A 407 26.07 -18.41 -2.06
C PHE A 407 26.78 -19.12 -0.90
N PRO A 408 27.92 -19.79 -1.14
CA PRO A 408 28.76 -20.32 -0.07
C PRO A 408 29.60 -19.18 0.52
N LEU A 409 28.94 -18.19 1.09
CA LEU A 409 29.55 -17.29 2.06
C LEU A 409 28.87 -17.60 3.37
N THR A 410 29.59 -18.21 4.29
CA THR A 410 29.15 -18.49 5.66
C THR A 410 28.46 -17.25 6.23
N PRO A 411 27.12 -17.20 6.29
CA PRO A 411 26.43 -16.05 6.82
C PRO A 411 26.53 -16.15 8.33
N GLN A 412 27.27 -15.24 8.96
CA GLN A 412 27.01 -14.95 10.36
C GLN A 412 25.58 -14.39 10.43
N PRO A 413 24.70 -14.94 11.29
CA PRO A 413 23.31 -14.49 11.35
C PRO A 413 23.26 -13.08 11.92
N ILE A 414 23.07 -12.08 11.06
CA ILE A 414 22.67 -10.75 11.49
C ILE A 414 21.20 -10.86 11.90
N THR A 415 20.97 -11.02 13.20
CA THR A 415 19.62 -10.99 13.76
C THR A 415 19.18 -9.53 13.84
N ILE A 416 18.48 -9.05 12.82
CA ILE A 416 17.76 -7.77 12.90
C ILE A 416 16.54 -7.98 13.81
N LEU A 417 16.75 -7.81 15.11
CA LEU A 417 15.71 -7.95 16.13
C LEU A 417 14.87 -6.66 16.19
N THR A 418 13.91 -6.53 15.26
CA THR A 418 12.88 -5.48 15.37
C THR A 418 11.85 -5.90 16.41
N THR A 419 11.96 -5.43 17.65
CA THR A 419 10.85 -5.49 18.62
C THR A 419 9.94 -4.31 18.36
N PHE A 420 8.77 -4.55 17.76
CA PHE A 420 7.76 -3.53 17.52
C PHE A 420 6.58 -3.74 18.47
N ASP A 421 6.39 -2.81 19.40
CA ASP A 421 5.31 -2.85 20.38
C ASP A 421 4.00 -2.34 19.74
N HIS A 422 2.97 -3.17 19.75
CA HIS A 422 1.77 -3.02 18.92
C HIS A 422 0.80 -1.91 19.40
N HIS A 423 1.04 -1.29 20.56
CA HIS A 423 -0.02 -0.55 21.27
C HIS A 423 0.15 0.98 21.46
N ARG A 424 1.22 1.63 20.97
CA ARG A 424 1.35 3.10 21.07
C ARG A 424 1.94 3.75 19.81
N THR A 425 1.26 4.79 19.31
CA THR A 425 1.71 5.69 18.24
C THR A 425 2.83 6.64 18.68
N ASN A 426 3.87 6.14 19.33
CA ASN A 426 5.07 6.91 19.62
C ASN A 426 6.26 6.24 18.93
N LEU A 427 6.84 6.94 17.96
CA LEU A 427 8.04 6.55 17.24
C LEU A 427 9.23 6.55 18.24
N ARG A 428 9.63 5.38 18.74
CA ARG A 428 10.93 5.24 19.43
C ARG A 428 11.98 4.93 18.36
N ILE A 429 13.04 5.74 18.33
CA ILE A 429 14.21 5.55 17.47
C ILE A 429 14.80 4.16 17.79
N VAL A 430 14.87 3.31 16.75
CA VAL A 430 15.43 1.96 16.81
C VAL A 430 16.95 2.07 16.86
N ARG A 431 17.57 1.43 17.86
CA ARG A 431 19.02 1.33 17.97
C ARG A 431 19.48 0.14 17.12
N VAL A 432 20.17 0.41 16.01
CA VAL A 432 20.85 -0.63 15.22
C VAL A 432 22.17 -0.93 15.93
N GLY A 433 22.24 -2.08 16.61
CA GLY A 433 23.48 -2.59 17.17
C GLY A 433 24.21 -3.43 16.13
N LEU A 434 25.30 -2.90 15.57
CA LEU A 434 26.27 -3.68 14.80
C LEU A 434 27.30 -4.23 15.80
N GLU A 435 27.13 -5.47 16.24
CA GLU A 435 28.21 -6.20 16.93
C GLU A 435 29.19 -6.74 15.88
N LEU A 436 30.22 -5.96 15.58
CA LEU A 436 31.38 -6.46 14.83
C LEU A 436 32.22 -7.34 15.75
N HIS A 437 32.05 -8.66 15.65
CA HIS A 437 33.00 -9.58 16.26
C HIS A 437 34.28 -9.61 15.40
N ARG A 438 35.27 -8.80 15.80
CA ARG A 438 36.60 -8.76 15.17
C ARG A 438 37.31 -10.08 15.45
N THR A 439 37.43 -10.95 14.46
CA THR A 439 38.29 -12.15 14.53
C THR A 439 39.74 -11.70 14.45
N GLY A 440 40.41 -11.68 15.60
CA GLY A 440 41.83 -11.34 15.71
C GLY A 440 42.70 -12.54 15.34
N GLN A 441 43.49 -12.40 14.26
CA GLN A 441 44.73 -13.14 14.09
C GLN A 441 45.83 -12.18 13.61
N HIS A 442 46.16 -11.19 14.46
CA HIS A 442 47.51 -10.65 14.69
C HIS A 442 47.37 -9.37 15.52
N GLU A 443 47.65 -9.46 16.81
CA GLU A 443 48.40 -8.43 17.55
C GLU A 443 48.64 -8.93 18.98
N ARG A 444 49.93 -9.15 19.30
CA ARG A 444 50.41 -9.21 20.68
C ARG A 444 50.63 -7.77 21.14
N GLN A 445 50.31 -7.55 22.41
CA GLN A 445 50.71 -6.47 23.30
C GLN A 445 49.70 -5.33 23.54
N LEU A 446 49.54 -5.05 24.85
CA LEU A 446 48.67 -4.10 25.56
C LEU A 446 47.18 -4.49 25.55
N GLY A 447 46.50 -4.74 26.68
CA GLY A 447 46.74 -4.38 28.07
C GLY A 447 45.48 -3.72 28.62
N HIS A 448 44.73 -4.45 29.46
CA HIS A 448 43.70 -4.01 30.42
C HIS A 448 42.79 -2.82 30.07
N VAL A 449 41.47 -3.05 29.99
CA VAL A 449 40.45 -2.64 31.00
C VAL A 449 39.10 -3.24 30.56
N GLN A 450 38.58 -4.18 31.35
CA GLN A 450 37.20 -4.66 31.24
C GLN A 450 36.57 -4.48 32.62
N GLN A 451 35.57 -3.60 32.70
CA GLN A 451 34.71 -3.42 33.88
C GLN A 451 33.25 -3.73 33.51
N CYS A 452 32.57 -4.30 34.49
CA CYS A 452 31.32 -5.03 34.47
C CYS A 452 30.07 -4.22 34.07
N LEU A 453 29.06 -4.93 33.57
CA LEU A 453 27.70 -4.75 34.08
C LEU A 453 26.92 -6.08 34.01
N VAL A 454 26.69 -6.67 35.17
CA VAL A 454 25.74 -7.76 35.41
C VAL A 454 24.39 -7.12 35.72
N VAL A 455 23.33 -7.52 35.03
CA VAL A 455 21.95 -7.24 35.48
C VAL A 455 21.15 -8.54 35.47
N VAL A 456 20.67 -8.86 36.66
CA VAL A 456 19.88 -10.02 37.10
C VAL A 456 18.47 -9.97 36.49
N GLN A 457 17.99 -11.09 35.94
CA GLN A 457 16.57 -11.31 35.68
C GLN A 457 15.88 -11.89 36.93
N PRO A 458 14.67 -11.45 37.30
CA PRO A 458 13.84 -12.19 38.24
C PRO A 458 13.01 -13.25 37.50
N GLU A 459 13.13 -14.50 37.96
CA GLU A 459 12.20 -15.60 37.69
C GLU A 459 10.80 -15.27 38.26
N VAL A 460 9.77 -15.42 37.43
CA VAL A 460 8.38 -15.46 37.89
C VAL A 460 7.91 -16.91 37.89
N VAL A 461 7.78 -17.43 39.11
CA VAL A 461 7.20 -18.71 39.51
C VAL A 461 5.71 -18.72 39.16
N ILE A 462 5.27 -19.67 38.31
CA ILE A 462 3.84 -19.96 38.13
C ILE A 462 3.47 -21.11 39.08
N ARG A 463 2.59 -20.81 40.02
CA ARG A 463 2.01 -21.74 41.00
C ARG A 463 0.84 -22.50 40.38
N ASN A 464 0.91 -23.83 40.40
CA ASN A 464 -0.21 -24.76 40.25
C ASN A 464 -1.17 -24.67 41.45
N SER A 465 -2.49 -24.85 41.23
CA SER A 465 -3.38 -25.81 41.94
C SER A 465 -4.89 -25.62 41.57
N PRO A 466 -5.84 -26.53 41.93
CA PRO A 466 -6.52 -27.36 40.93
C PRO A 466 -8.06 -27.52 41.09
N ALA A 467 -8.62 -28.41 40.25
CA ALA A 467 -9.76 -29.33 40.50
C ALA A 467 -11.22 -28.90 40.24
N ALA A 468 -11.88 -29.62 39.32
CA ALA A 468 -13.18 -30.31 39.47
C ALA A 468 -13.51 -31.08 38.15
N LYS A 469 -13.17 -32.37 38.02
CA LYS A 469 -14.08 -33.55 38.06
C LYS A 469 -15.54 -33.29 37.65
N TYR A 470 -16.04 -33.94 36.59
CA TYR A 470 -17.07 -34.99 36.65
C TYR A 470 -17.36 -35.68 35.29
N CYS A 471 -17.40 -37.02 35.37
CA CYS A 471 -18.10 -38.06 34.62
C CYS A 471 -18.02 -38.26 33.08
N ALA A 472 -17.60 -39.49 32.77
CA ALA A 472 -17.71 -40.23 31.54
C ALA A 472 -19.14 -40.70 31.21
N ALA A 473 -19.44 -40.86 29.92
CA ALA A 473 -20.15 -42.03 29.37
C ALA A 473 -20.14 -41.98 27.83
N SER A 474 -19.46 -42.96 27.21
CA SER A 474 -19.76 -43.44 25.85
C SER A 474 -20.64 -44.69 26.02
N PRO A 475 -21.58 -44.98 25.09
CA PRO A 475 -21.26 -46.09 24.19
C PRO A 475 -21.86 -46.02 22.76
N ARG A 476 -21.07 -46.63 21.87
CA ARG A 476 -21.39 -47.45 20.68
C ARG A 476 -21.70 -46.77 19.32
N PRO A 477 -21.10 -47.31 18.23
CA PRO A 477 -21.41 -46.95 16.86
C PRO A 477 -22.52 -47.84 16.28
N VAL A 478 -23.40 -47.26 15.48
CA VAL A 478 -24.32 -47.99 14.62
C VAL A 478 -23.85 -47.82 13.17
N SER A 479 -23.53 -48.94 12.56
CA SER A 479 -23.31 -49.14 11.13
C SER A 479 -24.57 -48.78 10.35
N GLY A 480 -24.44 -47.89 9.36
CA GLY A 480 -25.51 -47.50 8.46
C GLY A 480 -24.98 -47.23 7.06
N THR A 481 -24.86 -48.30 6.28
CA THR A 481 -24.63 -48.29 4.84
C THR A 481 -25.86 -47.69 4.15
N LEU A 482 -25.75 -46.55 3.48
CA LEU A 482 -26.76 -46.10 2.53
C LEU A 482 -26.11 -45.40 1.34
N ARG A 483 -26.20 -46.11 0.21
CA ARG A 483 -25.96 -45.63 -1.15
C ARG A 483 -26.75 -44.34 -1.39
N SER A 484 -26.11 -43.34 -1.98
CA SER A 484 -26.81 -42.41 -2.86
C SER A 484 -26.01 -42.25 -4.14
N CYS A 485 -26.53 -42.89 -5.19
CA CYS A 485 -26.21 -42.55 -6.56
C CYS A 485 -27.02 -41.29 -6.90
N PHE A 486 -26.37 -40.22 -7.35
CA PHE A 486 -26.98 -39.19 -8.17
C PHE A 486 -26.15 -39.04 -9.44
N PRO A 487 -26.73 -39.27 -10.64
CA PRO A 487 -26.07 -38.90 -11.88
C PRO A 487 -26.21 -37.40 -12.10
N VAL A 488 -25.07 -36.74 -12.31
CA VAL A 488 -24.98 -35.40 -12.87
C VAL A 488 -25.24 -35.52 -14.37
N ALA A 489 -26.42 -35.09 -14.81
CA ALA A 489 -26.70 -34.88 -16.22
C ALA A 489 -26.08 -33.56 -16.66
N VAL A 490 -25.04 -33.66 -17.48
CA VAL A 490 -24.46 -32.56 -18.26
C VAL A 490 -25.37 -32.37 -19.47
N GLY A 491 -25.92 -31.16 -19.64
CA GLY A 491 -26.66 -30.74 -20.81
C GLY A 491 -26.07 -29.44 -21.33
N GLU A 492 -25.38 -29.55 -22.46
CA GLU A 492 -24.88 -28.44 -23.28
C GLU A 492 -26.03 -27.75 -24.03
N ASP A 493 -26.00 -26.41 -24.06
CA ASP A 493 -26.14 -25.57 -25.27
C ASP A 493 -26.52 -24.12 -24.91
N PRO A 494 -25.68 -23.11 -25.22
CA PRO A 494 -26.10 -21.72 -25.19
C PRO A 494 -26.54 -21.27 -26.60
N ALA A 495 -27.85 -21.13 -26.78
CA ALA A 495 -28.43 -20.45 -27.92
C ALA A 495 -28.13 -18.94 -27.89
N SER A 496 -27.73 -18.45 -29.06
CA SER A 496 -27.37 -17.09 -29.42
C SER A 496 -28.48 -16.06 -29.15
N PHE A 497 -28.20 -15.07 -28.29
CA PHE A 497 -29.02 -13.87 -28.15
C PHE A 497 -28.40 -12.71 -28.94
N VAL A 498 -28.99 -12.42 -30.08
CA VAL A 498 -28.74 -11.23 -30.91
C VAL A 498 -29.55 -10.05 -30.34
N PRO A 499 -28.95 -8.91 -29.95
CA PRO A 499 -29.72 -7.76 -29.51
C PRO A 499 -30.30 -7.00 -30.72
N LYS A 500 -31.62 -6.93 -30.79
CA LYS A 500 -32.38 -6.06 -31.70
C LYS A 500 -32.01 -4.59 -31.44
N ARG A 501 -31.53 -3.90 -32.47
CA ARG A 501 -31.36 -2.44 -32.51
C ARG A 501 -32.73 -1.77 -32.41
N CYS A 502 -32.91 -0.88 -31.43
CA CYS A 502 -33.98 0.12 -31.43
C CYS A 502 -33.63 1.25 -32.41
N PRO A 503 -34.60 1.80 -33.17
CA PRO A 503 -34.37 2.94 -34.03
C PRO A 503 -34.37 4.25 -33.21
N LEU A 504 -33.26 4.99 -33.33
CA LEU A 504 -33.12 6.36 -32.85
C LEU A 504 -34.07 7.28 -33.63
N ARG A 505 -35.05 7.83 -32.91
CA ARG A 505 -35.94 8.90 -33.37
C ARG A 505 -35.18 10.23 -33.29
N THR A 506 -34.69 10.71 -34.43
CA THR A 506 -34.15 12.07 -34.58
C THR A 506 -35.31 13.07 -34.55
N SER A 507 -35.42 13.81 -33.44
CA SER A 507 -36.21 15.04 -33.41
C SER A 507 -35.27 16.21 -33.70
N GLY A 508 -35.56 16.89 -34.81
CA GLY A 508 -34.88 18.12 -35.19
C GLY A 508 -35.33 19.27 -34.29
N LEU A 509 -34.38 20.13 -33.94
CA LEU A 509 -34.66 21.46 -33.41
C LEU A 509 -33.72 22.44 -34.11
N ARG A 510 -34.29 23.11 -35.13
CA ARG A 510 -33.88 24.45 -35.57
C ARG A 510 -34.43 25.44 -34.56
N LYS A 511 -33.56 26.23 -33.95
CA LYS A 511 -33.54 27.71 -34.03
C LYS A 511 -32.28 28.22 -33.36
#